data_AF-A0A937MG10-F1
#
_entry.id   AF-A0A937MG10-F1
#
_cell.length_a   1.000
_cell.length_b   1.000
_cell.length_c   1.000
_cell.angle_alpha   90.00
_cell.angle_beta   90.00
_cell.angle_gamma   90.00
#
_symmetry.space_group_name_H-M   'P 1'
#
loop_
_entity.id
_entity.type
_entity.pdbx_description
1 polymer ?
#
loop_
_entity_poly.entity_id
_entity_poly.type
_entity_poly.pdbx_seq_one_letter_code
_entity_poly.pdbx_strand_id
1 'polypeptide(L)'
;MFRFALLVFVWGLIWVGQGAAQQAGQRPAPENQVQTPGVGEQRGAMMFRHPKQGYLIAIPPGAIVEHRDEVSGIAMKSRKGYMITVQTSDAKTGTPLPDLMSRLEQRYLGNGRPWSRKLGGQPSKLAGLPAFEALYEGAGSRVRVIITRDSKFDYAFIFIAPPQEFDKLIGDFNWVLQSFRPAHGGKDGNVSVAAGDGLVEMMAGKVQHLKDGGLGFTIDYPFSWRVEQGRGQFIVISGKKGTPAYFATIHIQNVQPPAGAANITQATERVVADLKRQLKAADSSVRFPGQGAYRYAKDGLTLNGLQFTVEYERNNQKYKQWTVVLARPDNGIVHVWSYAAPEDRYQRYGAIAGHMLQSWQIIPGN
;
A
#
# COMPACT_ATOMS: atom_id res chain seq x y z
N MET A 1 27.76 -17.82 -24.58
CA MET A 1 26.93 -18.38 -23.50
C MET A 1 27.36 -17.74 -22.19
N PHE A 2 26.61 -16.76 -21.65
CA PHE A 2 26.99 -16.08 -20.40
C PHE A 2 25.93 -16.29 -19.32
N ARG A 3 26.39 -16.66 -18.11
CA ARG A 3 25.57 -16.77 -16.91
C ARG A 3 25.58 -15.41 -16.20
N PHE A 4 24.40 -14.83 -15.96
CA PHE A 4 24.24 -13.76 -14.97
C PHE A 4 23.30 -14.23 -13.86
N ALA A 5 23.90 -14.54 -12.72
CA ALA A 5 23.24 -14.88 -11.47
C ALA A 5 23.92 -14.11 -10.33
N LEU A 6 23.12 -13.73 -9.33
CA LEU A 6 23.53 -13.05 -8.09
C LEU A 6 24.18 -11.66 -8.23
N LEU A 7 23.48 -10.66 -7.68
CA LEU A 7 24.12 -9.59 -6.90
C LEU A 7 23.57 -9.67 -5.47
N VAL A 8 24.11 -10.63 -4.73
CA VAL A 8 24.01 -10.77 -3.28
C VAL A 8 25.38 -11.33 -2.84
N PHE A 9 26.06 -10.63 -1.92
CA PHE A 9 27.07 -11.10 -0.93
C PHE A 9 28.24 -10.15 -0.69
N VAL A 10 28.37 -9.72 0.57
CA VAL A 10 29.63 -9.39 1.26
C VAL A 10 29.51 -9.97 2.68
N TRP A 11 30.60 -10.49 3.27
CA TRP A 11 30.58 -11.27 4.52
C TRP A 11 31.91 -11.21 5.31
N GLY A 12 31.82 -11.45 6.63
CA GLY A 12 32.92 -11.83 7.54
C GLY A 12 33.55 -10.68 8.36
N LEU A 13 33.96 -10.85 9.62
CA LEU A 13 33.93 -11.92 10.64
C LEU A 13 33.91 -11.22 12.05
N ILE A 14 33.42 -11.76 13.17
CA ILE A 14 34.08 -12.70 14.13
C ILE A 14 33.07 -13.09 15.27
N TRP A 15 33.13 -14.37 15.70
CA TRP A 15 32.88 -15.03 17.04
C TRP A 15 32.50 -14.18 18.31
N VAL A 16 31.75 -14.59 19.37
CA VAL A 16 31.07 -15.84 19.90
C VAL A 16 29.85 -15.45 20.80
N GLY A 17 28.88 -16.36 21.07
CA GLY A 17 28.05 -16.31 22.31
C GLY A 17 26.91 -17.35 22.41
N GLN A 18 26.93 -18.25 23.42
CA GLN A 18 25.87 -19.26 23.68
C GLN A 18 24.79 -18.77 24.67
N GLY A 19 23.58 -19.36 24.60
CA GLY A 19 22.56 -19.26 25.66
C GLY A 19 21.30 -20.05 25.33
N ALA A 20 20.89 -21.00 26.18
CA ALA A 20 19.73 -21.87 25.96
C ALA A 20 18.83 -22.00 27.20
N ALA A 21 17.51 -21.97 26.99
CA ALA A 21 16.43 -22.48 27.86
C ALA A 21 15.14 -22.53 26.98
N GLN A 22 14.45 -23.67 26.80
CA GLN A 22 13.51 -24.34 27.72
C GLN A 22 12.42 -23.40 28.30
N GLN A 23 11.14 -23.76 28.45
CA GLN A 23 10.19 -24.74 27.89
C GLN A 23 8.96 -24.70 28.85
N ALA A 24 7.73 -24.59 28.34
CA ALA A 24 6.40 -24.90 28.94
C ALA A 24 5.37 -23.95 28.26
N GLY A 25 4.17 -24.32 27.82
CA GLY A 25 3.14 -25.19 28.42
C GLY A 25 2.12 -24.28 29.15
N GLN A 26 0.79 -24.29 28.97
CA GLN A 26 -0.20 -25.17 28.31
C GLN A 26 -1.41 -24.28 27.85
N ARG A 27 -2.03 -24.49 26.66
CA ARG A 27 -3.36 -25.12 26.37
C ARG A 27 -4.64 -24.44 26.96
N PRO A 28 -5.83 -24.56 26.28
CA PRO A 28 -6.70 -23.40 26.04
C PRO A 28 -8.22 -23.61 26.35
N ALA A 29 -9.08 -22.75 25.76
CA ALA A 29 -10.56 -22.81 25.61
C ALA A 29 -11.37 -22.00 26.66
N PRO A 30 -12.62 -21.54 26.37
CA PRO A 30 -13.52 -21.93 25.27
C PRO A 30 -14.10 -20.81 24.38
N GLU A 31 -14.93 -21.23 23.41
CA GLU A 31 -15.57 -20.43 22.36
C GLU A 31 -16.90 -19.75 22.77
N ASN A 32 -17.42 -18.96 21.81
CA ASN A 32 -18.80 -18.46 21.66
C ASN A 32 -19.28 -17.33 22.59
N GLN A 33 -19.26 -16.11 22.02
CA GLN A 33 -20.48 -15.33 21.82
C GLN A 33 -20.33 -14.42 20.59
N VAL A 34 -21.25 -14.55 19.63
CA VAL A 34 -21.33 -13.65 18.47
C VAL A 34 -22.06 -12.39 18.88
N GLN A 35 -21.35 -11.26 18.94
CA GLN A 35 -21.94 -9.93 19.13
C GLN A 35 -21.63 -9.06 17.91
N THR A 36 -22.68 -8.53 17.28
CA THR A 36 -22.60 -7.54 16.19
C THR A 36 -22.36 -6.14 16.78
N PRO A 37 -21.22 -5.48 16.56
CA PRO A 37 -20.99 -4.13 17.08
C PRO A 37 -21.54 -3.07 16.12
N GLY A 38 -22.29 -2.12 16.66
CA GLY A 38 -22.83 -0.97 15.91
C GLY A 38 -21.77 0.07 15.51
N VAL A 39 -22.24 1.09 14.79
CA VAL A 39 -21.40 2.19 14.29
C VAL A 39 -20.77 2.98 15.43
N GLY A 40 -19.46 2.89 15.54
CA GLY A 40 -18.61 3.67 16.43
C GLY A 40 -17.31 4.03 15.72
N GLU A 41 -16.44 4.83 16.35
CA GLU A 41 -15.14 5.16 15.78
C GLU A 41 -14.17 3.97 15.91
N GLN A 42 -13.66 3.44 14.78
CA GLN A 42 -12.94 2.16 14.78
C GLN A 42 -11.43 2.34 14.53
N ARG A 43 -10.61 1.75 15.42
CA ARG A 43 -9.15 1.87 15.43
C ARG A 43 -8.49 0.77 14.60
N GLY A 44 -8.50 0.93 13.27
CA GLY A 44 -7.77 0.04 12.36
C GLY A 44 -8.11 0.27 10.89
N ALA A 45 -7.27 -0.25 10.00
CA ALA A 45 -7.60 -0.38 8.58
C ALA A 45 -8.57 -1.56 8.40
N MET A 46 -9.78 -1.31 7.89
CA MET A 46 -10.83 -2.32 7.74
C MET A 46 -11.24 -2.46 6.28
N MET A 47 -11.54 -3.67 5.80
CA MET A 47 -12.13 -3.85 4.46
C MET A 47 -13.65 -3.75 4.54
N PHE A 48 -14.21 -2.79 3.83
CA PHE A 48 -15.62 -2.75 3.50
C PHE A 48 -15.90 -3.68 2.31
N ARG A 49 -16.85 -4.61 2.48
CA ARG A 49 -17.52 -5.30 1.38
C ARG A 49 -18.91 -4.74 1.21
N HIS A 50 -19.25 -4.23 0.02
CA HIS A 50 -20.60 -3.74 -0.18
C HIS A 50 -21.60 -4.91 -0.19
N PRO A 51 -22.64 -4.93 0.69
CA PRO A 51 -23.46 -6.11 0.90
C PRO A 51 -24.28 -6.52 -0.33
N LYS A 52 -24.74 -5.53 -1.12
CA LYS A 52 -25.53 -5.75 -2.35
C LYS A 52 -24.63 -5.93 -3.59
N GLN A 53 -23.82 -4.93 -3.93
CA GLN A 53 -22.97 -4.95 -5.13
C GLN A 53 -21.71 -5.82 -5.01
N GLY A 54 -21.24 -6.20 -3.82
CA GLY A 54 -20.18 -7.20 -3.63
C GLY A 54 -18.73 -6.74 -3.78
N TYR A 55 -18.48 -5.49 -4.21
CA TYR A 55 -17.13 -4.91 -4.33
C TYR A 55 -16.42 -4.80 -2.97
N LEU A 56 -15.09 -4.76 -3.00
CA LEU A 56 -14.24 -4.63 -1.81
C LEU A 56 -13.45 -3.33 -1.86
N ILE A 57 -13.30 -2.66 -0.72
CA ILE A 57 -12.45 -1.47 -0.57
C ILE A 57 -12.00 -1.32 0.89
N ALA A 58 -10.82 -0.76 1.13
CA ALA A 58 -10.35 -0.47 2.47
C ALA A 58 -10.91 0.87 2.99
N ILE A 59 -11.08 0.93 4.30
CA ILE A 59 -11.51 2.10 5.09
C ILE A 59 -10.25 2.67 5.75
N PRO A 60 -9.91 3.96 5.55
CA PRO A 60 -8.75 4.58 6.19
C PRO A 60 -8.81 4.48 7.72
N PRO A 61 -7.68 4.23 8.41
CA PRO A 61 -7.64 4.20 9.88
C PRO A 61 -8.22 5.48 10.49
N GLY A 62 -9.21 5.34 11.38
CA GLY A 62 -9.90 6.47 12.02
C GLY A 62 -10.90 7.22 11.12
N ALA A 63 -11.28 6.66 9.96
CA ALA A 63 -12.41 7.16 9.20
C ALA A 63 -13.73 6.59 9.73
N ILE A 64 -14.75 7.46 9.83
CA ILE A 64 -16.13 7.08 10.12
C ILE A 64 -16.81 6.72 8.80
N VAL A 65 -17.48 5.57 8.75
CA VAL A 65 -18.16 5.08 7.53
C VAL A 65 -19.66 5.29 7.64
N GLU A 66 -20.23 5.92 6.63
CA GLU A 66 -21.66 6.13 6.46
C GLU A 66 -22.13 5.39 5.21
N HIS A 67 -23.11 4.51 5.35
CA HIS A 67 -23.80 3.91 4.21
C HIS A 67 -24.66 4.97 3.49
N ARG A 68 -24.69 4.91 2.16
CA ARG A 68 -25.54 5.78 1.33
C ARG A 68 -26.33 4.93 0.34
N ASP A 69 -27.47 4.41 0.81
CA ASP A 69 -28.35 3.54 0.00
C ASP A 69 -28.83 4.23 -1.29
N GLU A 70 -29.12 5.54 -1.26
CA GLU A 70 -29.53 6.35 -2.42
C GLU A 70 -28.57 6.28 -3.63
N VAL A 71 -27.27 6.07 -3.37
CA VAL A 71 -26.21 6.01 -4.40
C VAL A 71 -25.46 4.67 -4.38
N SER A 72 -26.04 3.65 -3.73
CA SER A 72 -25.45 2.30 -3.55
C SER A 72 -23.96 2.37 -3.21
N GLY A 73 -23.66 3.12 -2.15
CA GLY A 73 -22.31 3.58 -1.87
C GLY A 73 -22.01 3.79 -0.40
N ILE A 74 -20.80 4.27 -0.14
CA ILE A 74 -20.32 4.67 1.18
C ILE A 74 -19.68 6.06 1.15
N ALA A 75 -19.75 6.77 2.27
CA ALA A 75 -18.88 7.90 2.56
C ALA A 75 -17.98 7.56 3.75
N MET A 76 -16.70 7.88 3.63
CA MET A 76 -15.66 7.69 4.64
C MET A 76 -15.15 9.08 5.04
N LYS A 77 -15.53 9.54 6.24
CA LYS A 77 -15.17 10.86 6.79
C LYS A 77 -14.00 10.72 7.74
N SER A 78 -12.91 11.44 7.50
CA SER A 78 -11.72 11.40 8.35
C SER A 78 -11.62 12.62 9.27
N ARG A 79 -11.21 12.40 10.52
CA ARG A 79 -10.84 13.48 11.46
C ARG A 79 -9.70 14.36 10.95
N LYS A 80 -8.94 13.91 9.94
CA LYS A 80 -7.92 14.70 9.23
C LYS A 80 -8.51 15.78 8.30
N GLY A 81 -9.84 15.92 8.23
CA GLY A 81 -10.50 16.98 7.46
C GLY A 81 -10.80 16.64 5.99
N TYR A 82 -10.79 15.37 5.61
CA TYR A 82 -11.17 14.92 4.27
C TYR A 82 -12.38 13.98 4.28
N MET A 83 -13.00 13.82 3.11
CA MET A 83 -14.01 12.80 2.85
C MET A 83 -13.72 12.03 1.57
N ILE A 84 -13.93 10.71 1.58
CA ILE A 84 -13.95 9.86 0.38
C ILE A 84 -15.37 9.33 0.20
N THR A 85 -15.95 9.48 -0.98
CA THR A 85 -17.21 8.81 -1.35
C THR A 85 -16.94 7.77 -2.41
N VAL A 86 -17.59 6.61 -2.30
CA VAL A 86 -17.63 5.58 -3.34
C VAL A 86 -19.10 5.41 -3.72
N GLN A 87 -19.44 5.64 -4.98
CA GLN A 87 -20.79 5.48 -5.53
C GLN A 87 -20.78 4.36 -6.56
N THR A 88 -21.86 3.58 -6.64
CA THR A 88 -21.99 2.47 -7.58
C THR A 88 -23.34 2.53 -8.28
N SER A 89 -23.35 2.29 -9.59
CA SER A 89 -24.56 2.20 -10.39
C SER A 89 -24.38 1.15 -11.49
N ASP A 90 -25.45 0.73 -12.15
CA ASP A 90 -25.35 -0.23 -13.26
C ASP A 90 -24.51 0.34 -14.42
N ALA A 91 -23.69 -0.53 -15.03
CA ALA A 91 -22.74 -0.15 -16.07
C ALA A 91 -23.46 0.35 -17.32
N LYS A 92 -23.26 1.64 -17.63
CA LYS A 92 -23.78 2.28 -18.85
C LYS A 92 -22.88 1.96 -20.04
N THR A 93 -22.80 0.68 -20.39
CA THR A 93 -21.80 0.09 -21.31
C THR A 93 -21.63 0.81 -22.65
N GLY A 94 -22.68 1.44 -23.19
CA GLY A 94 -22.65 2.26 -24.40
C GLY A 94 -22.24 3.74 -24.21
N THR A 95 -21.99 4.20 -22.98
CA THR A 95 -21.49 5.55 -22.67
C THR A 95 -20.01 5.50 -22.26
N PRO A 96 -19.09 6.18 -22.98
CA PRO A 96 -17.69 6.35 -22.58
C PRO A 96 -17.48 6.89 -21.15
N LEU A 97 -16.34 6.56 -20.53
CA LEU A 97 -15.98 7.06 -19.20
C LEU A 97 -15.82 8.59 -19.11
N PRO A 98 -15.25 9.29 -20.12
CA PRO A 98 -15.23 10.77 -20.12
C PRO A 98 -16.65 11.36 -20.09
N ASP A 99 -17.58 10.80 -20.86
CA ASP A 99 -18.97 11.28 -20.93
C ASP A 99 -19.72 11.07 -19.61
N LEU A 100 -19.40 10.00 -18.86
CA LEU A 100 -19.88 9.85 -17.48
C LEU A 100 -19.30 10.93 -16.55
N MET A 101 -18.03 11.29 -16.71
CA MET A 101 -17.43 12.40 -15.96
C MET A 101 -18.14 13.70 -16.28
N SER A 102 -18.43 13.97 -17.56
CA SER A 102 -19.20 15.16 -17.96
C SER A 102 -20.63 15.19 -17.41
N ARG A 103 -21.27 14.03 -17.16
CA ARG A 103 -22.55 13.98 -16.43
C ARG A 103 -22.43 14.36 -14.95
N LEU A 104 -21.30 14.04 -14.29
CA LEU A 104 -21.03 14.56 -12.93
C LEU A 104 -20.74 16.07 -12.98
N GLU A 105 -19.96 16.54 -13.96
CA GLU A 105 -19.68 17.96 -14.17
C GLU A 105 -20.97 18.76 -14.40
N GLN A 106 -21.91 18.24 -15.20
CA GLN A 106 -23.24 18.83 -15.41
C GLN A 106 -24.07 18.99 -14.11
N ARG A 107 -23.75 18.26 -13.03
CA ARG A 107 -24.40 18.40 -11.71
C ARG A 107 -23.60 19.27 -10.73
N TYR A 108 -22.27 19.18 -10.74
CA TYR A 108 -21.42 19.73 -9.67
C TYR A 108 -20.47 20.86 -10.12
N LEU A 109 -20.19 21.01 -11.42
CA LEU A 109 -19.28 22.01 -11.96
C LEU A 109 -20.03 23.26 -12.44
N GLY A 110 -19.55 24.46 -12.05
CA GLY A 110 -20.01 25.75 -12.56
C GLY A 110 -20.11 26.84 -11.48
N ASN A 111 -20.50 28.05 -11.89
CA ASN A 111 -20.70 29.17 -10.96
C ASN A 111 -21.80 28.83 -9.94
N GLY A 112 -21.54 29.12 -8.65
CA GLY A 112 -22.45 28.82 -7.54
C GLY A 112 -22.57 27.33 -7.18
N ARG A 113 -21.80 26.43 -7.80
CA ARG A 113 -21.81 24.98 -7.53
C ARG A 113 -20.59 24.54 -6.71
N PRO A 114 -20.62 23.33 -6.09
CA PRO A 114 -19.54 22.85 -5.23
C PRO A 114 -18.16 22.78 -5.90
N TRP A 115 -18.12 22.53 -7.22
CA TRP A 115 -16.90 22.61 -8.02
C TRP A 115 -17.01 23.86 -8.91
N SER A 116 -16.09 24.81 -8.76
CA SER A 116 -16.14 26.08 -9.50
C SER A 116 -15.32 26.01 -10.78
N ARG A 117 -14.21 25.25 -10.78
CA ARG A 117 -13.34 25.02 -11.94
C ARG A 117 -12.82 23.58 -12.02
N LYS A 118 -12.55 23.13 -13.25
CA LYS A 118 -11.78 21.91 -13.54
C LYS A 118 -10.30 22.30 -13.69
N LEU A 119 -9.41 21.57 -13.02
CA LEU A 119 -7.96 21.78 -13.08
C LEU A 119 -7.29 20.87 -14.12
N GLY A 120 -7.91 19.74 -14.43
CA GLY A 120 -7.43 18.78 -15.43
C GLY A 120 -8.24 17.48 -15.43
N GLY A 121 -7.97 16.61 -16.40
CA GLY A 121 -8.51 15.26 -16.43
C GLY A 121 -7.85 14.42 -17.52
N GLN A 122 -7.72 13.12 -17.28
CA GLN A 122 -6.95 12.21 -18.12
C GLN A 122 -7.45 10.76 -18.01
N PRO A 123 -7.27 9.93 -19.06
CA PRO A 123 -7.39 8.49 -18.95
C PRO A 123 -6.40 7.92 -17.94
N SER A 124 -6.81 6.90 -17.20
CA SER A 124 -6.01 6.22 -16.18
C SER A 124 -6.40 4.74 -16.07
N LYS A 125 -5.89 4.03 -15.07
CA LYS A 125 -6.31 2.66 -14.72
C LYS A 125 -6.54 2.52 -13.23
N LEU A 126 -7.56 1.74 -12.86
CA LEU A 126 -7.90 1.41 -11.48
C LEU A 126 -8.23 -0.08 -11.39
N ALA A 127 -7.54 -0.83 -10.51
CA ALA A 127 -7.70 -2.28 -10.37
C ALA A 127 -7.59 -3.07 -11.70
N GLY A 128 -6.76 -2.57 -12.64
CA GLY A 128 -6.59 -3.14 -13.98
C GLY A 128 -7.64 -2.69 -15.02
N LEU A 129 -8.75 -2.11 -14.58
CA LEU A 129 -9.80 -1.58 -15.46
C LEU A 129 -9.39 -0.22 -16.06
N PRO A 130 -9.86 0.11 -17.28
CA PRO A 130 -9.83 1.48 -17.78
C PRO A 130 -10.56 2.42 -16.80
N ALA A 131 -9.96 3.58 -16.55
CA ALA A 131 -10.52 4.61 -15.70
C ALA A 131 -10.38 5.99 -16.37
N PHE A 132 -11.16 6.96 -15.91
CA PHE A 132 -10.97 8.36 -16.24
C PHE A 132 -10.91 9.15 -14.93
N GLU A 133 -9.87 9.96 -14.74
CA GLU A 133 -9.71 10.79 -13.55
C GLU A 133 -9.77 12.28 -13.90
N ALA A 134 -10.23 13.08 -12.95
CA ALA A 134 -10.27 14.54 -13.07
C ALA A 134 -10.06 15.22 -11.71
N LEU A 135 -9.48 16.41 -11.76
CA LEU A 135 -9.29 17.29 -10.60
C LEU A 135 -10.13 18.56 -10.75
N TYR A 136 -10.73 18.98 -9.64
CA TYR A 136 -11.57 20.17 -9.54
C TYR A 136 -11.23 20.98 -8.29
N GLU A 137 -11.71 22.22 -8.28
CA GLU A 137 -11.60 23.13 -7.14
C GLU A 137 -12.85 24.00 -7.06
N GLY A 138 -13.34 24.24 -5.84
CA GLY A 138 -14.53 25.06 -5.58
C GLY A 138 -14.93 24.99 -4.11
N ALA A 139 -15.71 25.98 -3.64
CA ALA A 139 -16.25 26.03 -2.28
C ALA A 139 -15.21 25.71 -1.16
N GLY A 140 -14.00 26.27 -1.26
CA GLY A 140 -12.93 26.05 -0.29
C GLY A 140 -12.34 24.62 -0.27
N SER A 141 -12.63 23.80 -1.28
CA SER A 141 -12.22 22.39 -1.41
C SER A 141 -11.52 22.11 -2.74
N ARG A 142 -10.59 21.16 -2.72
CA ARG A 142 -10.01 20.53 -3.92
C ARG A 142 -10.49 19.08 -3.99
N VAL A 143 -10.86 18.64 -5.18
CA VAL A 143 -11.58 17.38 -5.39
C VAL A 143 -10.88 16.55 -6.46
N ARG A 144 -10.68 15.25 -6.22
CA ARG A 144 -10.28 14.27 -7.25
C ARG A 144 -11.40 13.26 -7.43
N VAL A 145 -11.85 13.12 -8.67
CA VAL A 145 -12.86 12.15 -9.08
C VAL A 145 -12.19 11.11 -9.98
N ILE A 146 -12.50 9.84 -9.75
CA ILE A 146 -12.09 8.73 -10.62
C ILE A 146 -13.33 7.91 -10.95
N ILE A 147 -13.59 7.67 -12.23
CA ILE A 147 -14.65 6.79 -12.70
C ILE A 147 -14.02 5.57 -13.37
N THR A 148 -14.50 4.38 -13.04
CA THR A 148 -14.16 3.13 -13.72
C THR A 148 -15.40 2.26 -13.91
N ARG A 149 -15.31 1.24 -14.76
CA ARG A 149 -16.41 0.34 -15.12
C ARG A 149 -15.93 -1.11 -15.12
N ASP A 150 -16.70 -1.99 -14.45
CA ASP A 150 -16.60 -3.44 -14.65
C ASP A 150 -17.69 -3.96 -15.60
N SER A 151 -17.83 -5.29 -15.74
CA SER A 151 -18.84 -5.88 -16.64
C SER A 151 -20.31 -5.55 -16.30
N LYS A 152 -20.62 -5.13 -15.06
CA LYS A 152 -21.97 -4.85 -14.56
C LYS A 152 -22.15 -3.50 -13.88
N PHE A 153 -21.09 -2.88 -13.36
CA PHE A 153 -21.19 -1.64 -12.58
C PHE A 153 -20.26 -0.52 -13.06
N ASP A 154 -20.79 0.70 -13.02
CA ASP A 154 -20.04 1.96 -13.03
C ASP A 154 -19.73 2.37 -11.58
N TYR A 155 -18.46 2.66 -11.29
CA TYR A 155 -17.97 3.10 -9.98
C TYR A 155 -17.43 4.53 -10.05
N ALA A 156 -17.82 5.39 -9.11
CA ALA A 156 -17.28 6.74 -8.97
C ALA A 156 -16.66 6.94 -7.58
N PHE A 157 -15.38 7.26 -7.54
CA PHE A 157 -14.60 7.56 -6.34
C PHE A 157 -14.38 9.07 -6.27
N ILE A 158 -14.78 9.71 -5.17
CA ILE A 158 -14.70 11.16 -4.99
C ILE A 158 -13.95 11.46 -3.70
N PHE A 159 -12.75 12.02 -3.80
CA PHE A 159 -11.98 12.53 -2.65
C PHE A 159 -12.09 14.04 -2.57
N ILE A 160 -12.42 14.56 -1.38
CA ILE A 160 -12.60 15.98 -1.09
C ILE A 160 -11.74 16.34 0.12
N ALA A 161 -10.87 17.35 -0.02
CA ALA A 161 -10.07 17.90 1.07
C ALA A 161 -9.82 19.41 0.86
N PRO A 162 -9.46 20.17 1.92
CA PRO A 162 -9.03 21.56 1.78
C PRO A 162 -7.82 21.68 0.83
N PRO A 163 -7.76 22.67 -0.09
CA PRO A 163 -6.69 22.78 -1.08
C PRO A 163 -5.27 22.77 -0.49
N GLN A 164 -5.09 23.39 0.68
CA GLN A 164 -3.80 23.51 1.38
C GLN A 164 -3.30 22.19 1.99
N GLU A 165 -4.22 21.29 2.35
CA GLU A 165 -3.90 19.98 2.94
C GLU A 165 -4.02 18.82 1.94
N PHE A 166 -4.57 19.08 0.75
CA PHE A 166 -4.91 18.07 -0.25
C PHE A 166 -3.76 17.11 -0.56
N ASP A 167 -2.58 17.64 -0.88
CA ASP A 167 -1.41 16.83 -1.28
C ASP A 167 -0.79 16.04 -0.10
N LYS A 168 -1.05 16.44 1.15
CA LYS A 168 -0.68 15.69 2.35
C LYS A 168 -1.66 14.54 2.63
N LEU A 169 -2.95 14.76 2.35
CA LEU A 169 -4.05 13.85 2.69
C LEU A 169 -4.39 12.84 1.58
N ILE A 170 -3.99 13.12 0.33
CA ILE A 170 -4.25 12.26 -0.85
C ILE A 170 -3.68 10.83 -0.71
N GLY A 171 -2.70 10.62 0.18
CA GLY A 171 -2.12 9.31 0.48
C GLY A 171 -3.16 8.29 0.94
N ASP A 172 -4.07 8.69 1.83
CA ASP A 172 -5.14 7.82 2.33
C ASP A 172 -6.09 7.42 1.19
N PHE A 173 -6.45 8.36 0.29
CA PHE A 173 -7.28 8.06 -0.88
C PHE A 173 -6.57 7.16 -1.89
N ASN A 174 -5.28 7.36 -2.13
CA ASN A 174 -4.49 6.49 -3.01
C ASN A 174 -4.43 5.05 -2.47
N TRP A 175 -4.32 4.87 -1.15
CA TRP A 175 -4.38 3.56 -0.50
C TRP A 175 -5.77 2.90 -0.64
N VAL A 176 -6.85 3.67 -0.44
CA VAL A 176 -8.23 3.23 -0.71
C VAL A 176 -8.40 2.76 -2.15
N LEU A 177 -7.89 3.49 -3.15
CA LEU A 177 -7.93 3.09 -4.56
C LEU A 177 -7.12 1.81 -4.84
N GLN A 178 -5.94 1.64 -4.23
CA GLN A 178 -5.12 0.43 -4.40
C GLN A 178 -5.79 -0.83 -3.81
N SER A 179 -6.53 -0.66 -2.72
CA SER A 179 -7.29 -1.74 -2.08
C SER A 179 -8.55 -2.16 -2.86
N PHE A 180 -9.06 -1.31 -3.75
CA PHE A 180 -10.31 -1.57 -4.46
C PHE A 180 -10.25 -2.88 -5.25
N ARG A 181 -11.32 -3.67 -5.16
CA ARG A 181 -11.62 -4.80 -6.04
C ARG A 181 -13.04 -4.60 -6.59
N PRO A 182 -13.21 -4.51 -7.92
CA PRO A 182 -14.54 -4.50 -8.52
C PRO A 182 -15.24 -5.82 -8.22
N ALA A 183 -16.58 -5.78 -8.21
CA ALA A 183 -17.38 -6.95 -7.89
C ALA A 183 -17.29 -8.03 -8.98
N HIS A 184 -17.12 -7.60 -10.22
CA HIS A 184 -16.93 -8.47 -11.37
C HIS A 184 -15.61 -8.11 -12.03
N GLY A 185 -14.94 -9.11 -12.61
CA GLY A 185 -13.74 -8.86 -13.39
C GLY A 185 -14.00 -7.96 -14.59
N GLY A 186 -12.96 -7.26 -15.05
CA GLY A 186 -12.97 -6.64 -16.36
C GLY A 186 -13.17 -7.67 -17.48
N LYS A 187 -13.44 -7.20 -18.70
CA LYS A 187 -13.69 -8.06 -19.87
C LYS A 187 -12.55 -9.04 -20.20
N ASP A 188 -11.36 -8.84 -19.63
CA ASP A 188 -10.19 -9.72 -19.75
C ASP A 188 -10.25 -10.95 -18.81
N GLY A 189 -11.37 -11.18 -18.11
CA GLY A 189 -11.72 -12.45 -17.44
C GLY A 189 -10.90 -12.83 -16.19
N ASN A 190 -9.84 -12.10 -15.85
CA ASN A 190 -8.82 -12.55 -14.90
C ASN A 190 -8.84 -11.86 -13.52
N VAL A 191 -10.04 -11.47 -13.05
CA VAL A 191 -10.28 -11.19 -11.61
C VAL A 191 -11.02 -12.38 -11.00
N SER A 192 -10.38 -13.54 -11.06
CA SER A 192 -10.81 -14.69 -10.29
C SER A 192 -10.48 -14.46 -8.81
N VAL A 193 -11.50 -14.52 -7.94
CA VAL A 193 -11.36 -14.53 -6.47
C VAL A 193 -10.99 -15.95 -5.99
N ALA A 194 -10.27 -16.72 -6.81
CA ALA A 194 -9.74 -18.01 -6.44
C ALA A 194 -8.65 -17.87 -5.35
N ALA A 195 -8.53 -18.90 -4.51
CA ALA A 195 -7.58 -18.98 -3.40
C ALA A 195 -6.17 -18.53 -3.83
N GLY A 196 -5.64 -17.50 -3.18
CA GLY A 196 -4.35 -16.88 -3.52
C GLY A 196 -4.36 -15.35 -3.70
N ASP A 197 -5.48 -14.64 -3.54
CA ASP A 197 -5.42 -13.20 -3.26
C ASP A 197 -5.00 -12.99 -1.80
N GLY A 198 -3.70 -12.82 -1.59
CA GLY A 198 -3.12 -12.64 -0.25
C GLY A 198 -3.69 -11.44 0.52
N LEU A 199 -4.34 -10.47 -0.14
CA LEU A 199 -5.05 -9.40 0.57
C LEU A 199 -6.26 -9.95 1.32
N VAL A 200 -7.04 -10.83 0.67
CA VAL A 200 -8.21 -11.48 1.28
C VAL A 200 -7.77 -12.38 2.45
N GLU A 201 -6.62 -13.04 2.32
CA GLU A 201 -6.03 -13.85 3.40
C GLU A 201 -5.67 -12.98 4.61
N MET A 202 -4.87 -11.91 4.42
CA MET A 202 -4.48 -11.03 5.52
C MET A 202 -5.70 -10.41 6.22
N MET A 203 -6.69 -9.98 5.45
CA MET A 203 -7.90 -9.36 5.98
C MET A 203 -8.86 -10.35 6.67
N ALA A 204 -8.80 -11.63 6.32
CA ALA A 204 -9.51 -12.71 7.01
C ALA A 204 -8.74 -13.25 8.23
N GLY A 205 -7.67 -12.58 8.67
CA GLY A 205 -6.79 -13.06 9.76
C GLY A 205 -5.96 -14.29 9.40
N LYS A 206 -5.97 -14.72 8.13
CA LYS A 206 -5.15 -15.83 7.61
C LYS A 206 -3.75 -15.32 7.27
N VAL A 207 -3.10 -14.74 8.28
CA VAL A 207 -1.72 -14.28 8.25
C VAL A 207 -0.77 -15.37 8.73
N GLN A 208 0.47 -15.30 8.27
CA GLN A 208 1.63 -15.84 8.96
C GLN A 208 2.33 -14.68 9.66
N HIS A 209 2.77 -14.92 10.90
CA HIS A 209 3.55 -13.95 11.67
C HIS A 209 5.03 -14.31 11.58
N LEU A 210 5.87 -13.39 11.10
CA LEU A 210 7.31 -13.53 11.09
C LEU A 210 7.91 -12.62 12.17
N LYS A 211 8.68 -13.21 13.09
CA LYS A 211 9.58 -12.50 14.01
C LYS A 211 11.02 -12.83 13.63
N ASP A 212 11.78 -11.83 13.20
CA ASP A 212 13.21 -11.98 12.94
C ASP A 212 13.99 -11.23 14.02
N GLY A 213 14.65 -11.97 14.91
CA GLY A 213 15.44 -11.40 16.00
C GLY A 213 16.79 -10.82 15.55
N GLY A 214 17.36 -11.34 14.47
CA GLY A 214 18.64 -10.86 13.93
C GLY A 214 18.48 -9.54 13.17
N LEU A 215 17.34 -9.38 12.48
CA LEU A 215 16.95 -8.12 11.85
C LEU A 215 16.19 -7.19 12.81
N GLY A 216 15.61 -7.72 13.88
CA GLY A 216 14.93 -6.97 14.94
C GLY A 216 13.60 -6.37 14.49
N PHE A 217 12.73 -7.19 13.92
CA PHE A 217 11.35 -6.80 13.61
C PHE A 217 10.35 -7.97 13.75
N THR A 218 9.06 -7.64 13.82
CA THR A 218 7.95 -8.53 13.50
C THR A 218 7.19 -8.02 12.27
N ILE A 219 6.55 -8.91 11.51
CA ILE A 219 5.68 -8.54 10.38
C ILE A 219 4.67 -9.66 10.09
N ASP A 220 3.43 -9.29 9.77
CA ASP A 220 2.42 -10.22 9.28
C ASP A 220 2.40 -10.24 7.74
N TYR A 221 2.22 -11.42 7.15
CA TYR A 221 2.18 -11.61 5.70
C TYR A 221 1.15 -12.70 5.30
N PRO A 222 0.70 -12.78 4.04
CA PRO A 222 -0.34 -13.73 3.63
C PRO A 222 0.08 -15.20 3.78
N PHE A 223 -0.88 -16.09 4.06
CA PHE A 223 -0.62 -17.54 4.13
C PHE A 223 -0.16 -18.17 2.79
N SER A 224 -0.58 -17.60 1.66
CA SER A 224 -0.13 -17.97 0.31
C SER A 224 1.27 -17.48 -0.05
N TRP A 225 1.83 -16.54 0.72
CA TRP A 225 3.17 -15.99 0.51
C TRP A 225 4.24 -16.79 1.26
N ARG A 226 5.49 -16.66 0.84
CA ARG A 226 6.64 -17.42 1.33
C ARG A 226 7.76 -16.47 1.69
N VAL A 227 8.51 -16.81 2.74
CA VAL A 227 9.73 -16.10 3.15
C VAL A 227 10.91 -16.88 2.60
N GLU A 228 11.78 -16.20 1.85
CA GLU A 228 13.09 -16.67 1.44
C GLU A 228 14.13 -15.87 2.23
N GLN A 229 14.82 -16.51 3.18
CA GLN A 229 15.98 -15.92 3.83
C GLN A 229 17.18 -16.07 2.89
N GLY A 230 17.78 -14.94 2.50
CA GLY A 230 19.11 -14.96 1.91
C GLY A 230 20.15 -15.38 2.97
N ARG A 231 21.38 -15.70 2.54
CA ARG A 231 22.49 -15.54 3.50
C ARG A 231 22.70 -14.02 3.68
N GLY A 232 23.09 -13.55 4.87
CA GLY A 232 23.25 -12.10 5.15
C GLY A 232 22.00 -11.44 5.77
N GLN A 233 22.08 -10.14 6.06
CA GLN A 233 21.06 -9.41 6.85
C GLN A 233 19.87 -8.90 6.03
N PHE A 234 19.20 -9.80 5.31
CA PHE A 234 17.94 -9.49 4.63
C PHE A 234 17.01 -10.70 4.49
N ILE A 235 15.73 -10.41 4.27
CA ILE A 235 14.72 -11.38 3.86
C ILE A 235 13.98 -10.91 2.61
N VAL A 236 13.40 -11.87 1.89
CA VAL A 236 12.42 -11.64 0.83
C VAL A 236 11.11 -12.33 1.21
N ILE A 237 9.98 -11.64 1.08
CA ILE A 237 8.65 -12.23 1.18
C ILE A 237 7.94 -12.05 -0.17
N SER A 238 7.46 -13.13 -0.78
CA SER A 238 6.83 -13.10 -2.11
C SER A 238 5.68 -14.10 -2.23
N GLY A 239 4.85 -13.96 -3.27
CA GLY A 239 3.86 -15.00 -3.59
C GLY A 239 4.51 -16.32 -4.03
N LYS A 240 3.77 -17.43 -4.00
CA LYS A 240 4.29 -18.75 -4.41
C LYS A 240 4.89 -18.73 -5.83
N LYS A 241 6.08 -19.33 -6.01
CA LYS A 241 6.73 -19.53 -7.32
C LYS A 241 5.77 -20.17 -8.33
N GLY A 242 5.76 -19.62 -9.55
CA GLY A 242 4.81 -20.00 -10.62
C GLY A 242 3.49 -19.22 -10.61
N THR A 243 3.23 -18.37 -9.61
CA THR A 243 2.09 -17.44 -9.60
C THR A 243 2.49 -16.03 -10.04
N PRO A 244 1.56 -15.18 -10.52
CA PRO A 244 1.86 -13.78 -10.81
C PRO A 244 2.34 -12.96 -9.59
N ALA A 245 2.02 -13.43 -8.37
CA ALA A 245 2.43 -12.82 -7.11
C ALA A 245 3.90 -13.12 -6.74
N TYR A 246 4.56 -14.10 -7.38
CA TYR A 246 5.99 -14.37 -7.16
C TYR A 246 6.89 -13.19 -7.52
N PHE A 247 6.48 -12.40 -8.52
CA PHE A 247 7.20 -11.20 -8.96
C PHE A 247 6.90 -9.97 -8.11
N ALA A 248 5.95 -10.05 -7.17
CA ALA A 248 5.72 -9.05 -6.14
C ALA A 248 6.52 -9.46 -4.89
N THR A 249 7.45 -8.62 -4.49
CA THR A 249 8.41 -8.92 -3.43
C THR A 249 8.44 -7.83 -2.38
N ILE A 250 8.43 -8.22 -1.11
CA ILE A 250 8.79 -7.38 0.03
C ILE A 250 10.21 -7.76 0.46
N HIS A 251 11.13 -6.82 0.38
CA HIS A 251 12.50 -6.96 0.84
C HIS A 251 12.65 -6.20 2.15
N ILE A 252 13.16 -6.84 3.20
CA ILE A 252 13.48 -6.18 4.47
C ILE A 252 14.94 -6.46 4.79
N GLN A 253 15.73 -5.42 5.01
CA GLN A 253 17.15 -5.53 5.31
C GLN A 253 17.58 -4.51 6.37
N ASN A 254 18.68 -4.84 7.05
CA ASN A 254 19.42 -3.91 7.88
C ASN A 254 20.66 -3.44 7.12
N VAL A 255 20.90 -2.13 7.11
CA VAL A 255 22.12 -1.54 6.57
C VAL A 255 22.79 -0.66 7.61
N GLN A 256 24.12 -0.62 7.61
CA GLN A 256 24.87 0.34 8.41
C GLN A 256 24.86 1.69 7.68
N PRO A 257 24.64 2.82 8.38
CA PRO A 257 24.72 4.13 7.75
C PRO A 257 26.16 4.47 7.34
N PRO A 258 26.37 5.15 6.19
CA PRO A 258 27.70 5.60 5.78
C PRO A 258 28.39 6.47 6.85
N ALA A 259 29.67 6.18 7.11
CA ALA A 259 30.45 6.71 8.22
C ALA A 259 30.34 8.24 8.40
N GLY A 260 30.29 8.69 9.66
CA GLY A 260 30.20 10.11 10.03
C GLY A 260 28.78 10.71 10.01
N ALA A 261 27.73 9.88 10.08
CA ALA A 261 26.36 10.34 10.30
C ALA A 261 26.17 10.71 11.78
N ALA A 262 26.02 12.01 12.09
CA ALA A 262 25.99 12.49 13.47
C ALA A 262 24.65 12.25 14.19
N ASN A 263 23.58 11.91 13.46
CA ASN A 263 22.26 11.64 14.01
C ASN A 263 21.38 10.82 13.03
N ILE A 264 20.25 10.35 13.56
CA ILE A 264 19.21 9.53 12.91
C ILE A 264 18.77 10.11 11.55
N THR A 265 18.59 11.43 11.47
CA THR A 265 18.19 12.12 10.23
C THR A 265 19.28 12.00 9.17
N GLN A 266 20.53 12.35 9.51
CA GLN A 266 21.66 12.23 8.59
C GLN A 266 21.94 10.78 8.17
N ALA A 267 21.78 9.81 9.09
CA ALA A 267 21.91 8.39 8.76
C ALA A 267 20.86 7.95 7.73
N THR A 268 19.60 8.33 7.94
CA THR A 268 18.50 8.06 7.01
C THR A 268 18.74 8.71 5.63
N GLU A 269 19.13 9.99 5.61
CA GLU A 269 19.44 10.74 4.37
C GLU A 269 20.60 10.11 3.59
N ARG A 270 21.69 9.74 4.27
CA ARG A 270 22.86 9.11 3.65
C ARG A 270 22.55 7.72 3.11
N VAL A 271 21.76 6.92 3.82
CA VAL A 271 21.29 5.62 3.31
C VAL A 271 20.39 5.79 2.08
N VAL A 272 19.46 6.75 2.08
CA VAL A 272 18.64 7.04 0.88
C VAL A 272 19.51 7.49 -0.29
N ALA A 273 20.48 8.39 -0.06
CA ALA A 273 21.38 8.86 -1.10
C ALA A 273 22.24 7.71 -1.67
N ASP A 274 22.72 6.81 -0.82
CA ASP A 274 23.53 5.68 -1.25
C ASP A 274 22.71 4.61 -1.99
N LEU A 275 21.53 4.23 -1.50
CA LEU A 275 20.60 3.35 -2.21
C LEU A 275 20.25 3.89 -3.61
N LYS A 276 20.02 5.21 -3.73
CA LYS A 276 19.76 5.84 -5.03
C LYS A 276 20.98 5.81 -5.96
N ARG A 277 22.19 6.03 -5.42
CA ARG A 277 23.45 5.90 -6.16
C ARG A 277 23.66 4.47 -6.66
N GLN A 278 23.47 3.47 -5.80
CA GLN A 278 23.59 2.05 -6.16
C GLN A 278 22.58 1.67 -7.26
N LEU A 279 21.31 2.07 -7.13
CA LEU A 279 20.28 1.85 -8.14
C LEU A 279 20.68 2.48 -9.49
N LYS A 280 21.15 3.73 -9.50
CA LYS A 280 21.54 4.44 -10.72
C LYS A 280 22.82 3.89 -11.37
N ALA A 281 23.71 3.27 -10.58
CA ALA A 281 24.89 2.57 -11.07
C ALA A 281 24.53 1.19 -11.68
N ALA A 282 23.52 0.51 -11.15
CA ALA A 282 23.03 -0.77 -11.66
C ALA A 282 22.18 -0.63 -12.93
N ASP A 283 21.36 0.43 -13.02
CA ASP A 283 20.56 0.77 -14.20
C ASP A 283 20.53 2.30 -14.40
N SER A 284 21.16 2.76 -15.48
CA SER A 284 21.24 4.18 -15.82
C SER A 284 19.90 4.77 -16.28
N SER A 285 18.91 3.95 -16.64
CA SER A 285 17.56 4.38 -17.02
C SER A 285 16.66 4.71 -15.81
N VAL A 286 17.07 4.30 -14.60
CA VAL A 286 16.31 4.47 -13.35
C VAL A 286 15.77 5.88 -13.16
N ARG A 287 14.48 5.96 -12.80
CA ARG A 287 13.76 7.20 -12.44
C ARG A 287 13.26 7.14 -11.01
N PHE A 288 13.22 8.29 -10.33
CA PHE A 288 12.72 8.43 -8.96
C PHE A 288 11.48 9.34 -8.93
N PRO A 289 10.28 8.83 -9.29
CA PRO A 289 9.08 9.66 -9.48
C PRO A 289 8.48 10.24 -8.18
N GLY A 290 8.99 9.87 -7.01
CA GLY A 290 8.54 10.46 -5.74
C GLY A 290 9.52 10.24 -4.59
N GLN A 291 9.59 11.20 -3.68
CA GLN A 291 10.30 11.13 -2.40
C GLN A 291 9.51 11.95 -1.37
N GLY A 292 9.55 11.53 -0.11
CA GLY A 292 8.95 12.29 0.99
C GLY A 292 9.40 11.79 2.35
N ALA A 293 8.95 12.48 3.40
CA ALA A 293 9.07 11.99 4.76
C ALA A 293 8.21 10.73 4.97
N TYR A 294 8.61 9.88 5.91
CA TYR A 294 7.81 8.78 6.42
C TYR A 294 7.82 8.85 7.94
N ARG A 295 6.67 8.69 8.60
CA ARG A 295 6.57 8.66 10.06
C ARG A 295 6.15 7.27 10.51
N TYR A 296 7.04 6.61 11.24
CA TYR A 296 6.71 5.40 11.99
C TYR A 296 6.23 5.80 13.39
N ALA A 297 5.14 5.20 13.86
CA ALA A 297 4.64 5.35 15.22
C ALA A 297 3.87 4.08 15.63
N LYS A 298 4.50 3.19 16.40
CA LYS A 298 3.90 1.96 16.96
C LYS A 298 4.55 1.65 18.31
N ASP A 299 3.78 1.11 19.25
CA ASP A 299 4.28 0.58 20.53
C ASP A 299 5.17 1.56 21.33
N GLY A 300 4.79 2.84 21.33
CA GLY A 300 5.54 3.94 21.96
C GLY A 300 6.74 4.44 21.15
N LEU A 301 7.28 3.65 20.22
CA LEU A 301 8.38 4.02 19.36
C LEU A 301 7.91 4.93 18.20
N THR A 302 8.46 6.14 18.13
CA THR A 302 8.26 7.07 17.01
C THR A 302 9.59 7.29 16.30
N LEU A 303 9.63 7.07 14.99
CA LEU A 303 10.80 7.33 14.14
C LEU A 303 10.41 8.21 12.96
N ASN A 304 11.23 9.22 12.67
CA ASN A 304 11.13 10.02 11.45
C ASN A 304 12.10 9.41 10.43
N GLY A 305 11.55 8.90 9.34
CA GLY A 305 12.30 8.29 8.24
C GLY A 305 12.03 8.99 6.91
N LEU A 306 12.54 8.37 5.85
CA LEU A 306 12.32 8.80 4.47
C LEU A 306 11.70 7.67 3.67
N GLN A 307 10.97 8.05 2.62
CA GLN A 307 10.46 7.13 1.62
C GLN A 307 10.72 7.66 0.22
N PHE A 308 10.90 6.75 -0.74
CA PHE A 308 10.95 7.09 -2.15
C PHE A 308 10.35 5.98 -3.01
N THR A 309 9.92 6.37 -4.21
CA THR A 309 9.56 5.42 -5.27
C THR A 309 10.62 5.44 -6.36
N VAL A 310 10.77 4.30 -7.03
CA VAL A 310 11.70 4.09 -8.13
C VAL A 310 11.05 3.27 -9.23
N GLU A 311 11.35 3.63 -10.48
CA GLU A 311 10.93 2.94 -11.70
C GLU A 311 12.19 2.54 -12.48
N TYR A 312 12.27 1.29 -12.91
CA TYR A 312 13.44 0.68 -13.54
C TYR A 312 13.05 -0.47 -14.47
N GLU A 313 13.99 -0.95 -15.29
CA GLU A 313 13.75 -2.10 -16.17
C GLU A 313 14.58 -3.32 -15.75
N ARG A 314 13.98 -4.51 -15.81
CA ARG A 314 14.64 -5.77 -15.51
C ARG A 314 14.11 -6.87 -16.42
N ASN A 315 14.99 -7.52 -17.17
CA ASN A 315 14.64 -8.58 -18.13
C ASN A 315 13.54 -8.14 -19.12
N ASN A 316 13.68 -6.95 -19.70
CA ASN A 316 12.72 -6.30 -20.60
C ASN A 316 11.30 -6.08 -20.00
N GLN A 317 11.19 -6.12 -18.67
CA GLN A 317 9.96 -5.85 -17.94
C GLN A 317 10.16 -4.60 -17.07
N LYS A 318 9.24 -3.64 -17.18
CA LYS A 318 9.20 -2.48 -16.28
C LYS A 318 8.75 -2.88 -14.89
N TYR A 319 9.50 -2.41 -13.89
CA TYR A 319 9.23 -2.57 -12.48
C TYR A 319 9.02 -1.20 -11.83
N LYS A 320 8.20 -1.22 -10.77
CA LYS A 320 8.06 -0.11 -9.84
C LYS A 320 8.30 -0.61 -8.43
N GLN A 321 8.91 0.24 -7.61
CA GLN A 321 9.23 -0.07 -6.23
C GLN A 321 8.98 1.14 -5.32
N TRP A 322 8.52 0.88 -4.11
CA TRP A 322 8.41 1.81 -2.99
C TRP A 322 9.33 1.36 -1.88
N THR A 323 10.14 2.27 -1.35
CA THR A 323 11.10 2.01 -0.29
C THR A 323 10.87 2.95 0.87
N VAL A 324 10.92 2.42 2.09
CA VAL A 324 10.84 3.12 3.37
C VAL A 324 12.15 2.86 4.12
N VAL A 325 12.76 3.91 4.65
CA VAL A 325 14.05 3.91 5.33
C VAL A 325 13.89 4.51 6.71
N LEU A 326 14.26 3.76 7.75
CA LEU A 326 14.10 4.12 9.17
C LEU A 326 15.40 3.84 9.93
N ALA A 327 16.15 4.88 10.29
CA ALA A 327 17.25 4.74 11.24
C ALA A 327 16.72 4.46 12.65
N ARG A 328 17.39 3.55 13.38
CA ARG A 328 17.11 3.27 14.80
C ARG A 328 17.54 4.44 15.69
N PRO A 329 16.99 4.53 16.94
CA PRO A 329 17.45 5.51 17.93
C PRO A 329 18.94 5.40 18.26
N ASP A 330 19.50 4.19 18.21
CA ASP A 330 20.93 3.91 18.42
C ASP A 330 21.86 4.45 17.31
N ASN A 331 21.30 4.88 16.17
CA ASN A 331 22.01 5.36 14.98
C ASN A 331 23.02 4.34 14.37
N GLY A 332 23.05 3.10 14.85
CA GLY A 332 23.96 2.05 14.38
C GLY A 332 23.39 1.20 13.24
N ILE A 333 22.06 1.09 13.17
CA ILE A 333 21.35 0.32 12.13
C ILE A 333 20.26 1.17 11.49
N VAL A 334 20.14 1.08 10.17
CA VAL A 334 19.03 1.60 9.39
C VAL A 334 18.24 0.46 8.79
N HIS A 335 16.95 0.39 9.12
CA HIS A 335 16.01 -0.54 8.50
C HIS A 335 15.59 -0.03 7.12
N VAL A 336 15.63 -0.91 6.13
CA VAL A 336 15.14 -0.63 4.78
C VAL A 336 14.08 -1.67 4.44
N TRP A 337 12.85 -1.21 4.24
CA TRP A 337 11.73 -1.99 3.73
C TRP A 337 11.45 -1.56 2.29
N SER A 338 11.34 -2.50 1.37
CA SER A 338 11.05 -2.21 -0.05
C SER A 338 10.01 -3.16 -0.60
N TYR A 339 8.95 -2.61 -1.19
CA TYR A 339 8.01 -3.34 -2.04
C TYR A 339 8.37 -3.11 -3.51
N ALA A 340 8.57 -4.18 -4.28
CA ALA A 340 8.80 -4.13 -5.72
C ALA A 340 7.86 -5.08 -6.47
N ALA A 341 7.36 -4.66 -7.63
CA ALA A 341 6.56 -5.50 -8.54
C ALA A 341 6.61 -4.98 -9.99
N PRO A 342 6.30 -5.84 -10.99
CA PRO A 342 6.05 -5.40 -12.36
C PRO A 342 4.98 -4.30 -12.43
N GLU A 343 5.16 -3.34 -13.33
CA GLU A 343 4.28 -2.15 -13.46
C GLU A 343 2.79 -2.51 -13.63
N ASP A 344 2.50 -3.55 -14.43
CA ASP A 344 1.14 -4.07 -14.69
C ASP A 344 0.42 -4.61 -13.43
N ARG A 345 1.20 -5.00 -12.42
CA ARG A 345 0.75 -5.67 -11.19
C ARG A 345 1.01 -4.85 -9.93
N TYR A 346 1.74 -3.73 -10.05
CA TYR A 346 2.21 -2.94 -8.92
C TYR A 346 1.05 -2.43 -8.03
N GLN A 347 -0.05 -1.97 -8.63
CA GLN A 347 -1.24 -1.56 -7.88
C GLN A 347 -1.92 -2.74 -7.16
N ARG A 348 -2.04 -3.91 -7.84
CA ARG A 348 -2.73 -5.09 -7.31
C ARG A 348 -2.09 -5.59 -6.01
N TYR A 349 -0.78 -5.76 -6.00
CA TYR A 349 -0.04 -6.26 -4.84
C TYR A 349 0.38 -5.14 -3.87
N GLY A 350 0.29 -3.86 -4.27
CA GLY A 350 0.57 -2.71 -3.40
C GLY A 350 -0.33 -2.63 -2.17
N ALA A 351 -1.58 -3.10 -2.27
CA ALA A 351 -2.46 -3.23 -1.11
C ALA A 351 -1.93 -4.25 -0.08
N ILE A 352 -1.45 -5.42 -0.54
CA ILE A 352 -0.84 -6.44 0.33
C ILE A 352 0.41 -5.86 0.99
N ALA A 353 1.28 -5.24 0.19
CA ALA A 353 2.49 -4.58 0.67
C ALA A 353 2.18 -3.50 1.73
N GLY A 354 1.13 -2.70 1.52
CA GLY A 354 0.66 -1.71 2.48
C GLY A 354 0.19 -2.33 3.81
N HIS A 355 -0.55 -3.44 3.77
CA HIS A 355 -0.92 -4.18 4.98
C HIS A 355 0.28 -4.79 5.70
N MET A 356 1.26 -5.33 4.96
CA MET A 356 2.50 -5.83 5.53
C MET A 356 3.32 -4.71 6.20
N LEU A 357 3.42 -3.51 5.59
CA LEU A 357 4.05 -2.36 6.23
C LEU A 357 3.27 -1.87 7.47
N GLN A 358 1.93 -1.95 7.43
CA GLN A 358 1.07 -1.63 8.57
C GLN A 358 1.22 -2.63 9.73
N SER A 359 1.59 -3.89 9.48
CA SER A 359 1.91 -4.88 10.52
C SER A 359 3.39 -4.84 10.96
N TRP A 360 4.31 -4.29 10.16
CA TRP A 360 5.75 -4.26 10.45
C TRP A 360 6.10 -3.49 11.74
N GLN A 361 6.46 -4.16 12.83
CA GLN A 361 6.93 -3.53 14.07
C GLN A 361 8.45 -3.67 14.19
N ILE A 362 9.14 -2.59 14.47
CA ILE A 362 10.56 -2.61 14.83
C ILE A 362 10.66 -3.06 16.28
N ILE A 363 11.44 -4.12 16.53
CA ILE A 363 11.78 -4.57 17.89
C ILE A 363 12.96 -3.68 18.34
N PRO A 364 12.83 -2.91 19.43
CA PRO A 364 13.97 -2.22 20.02
C PRO A 364 15.08 -3.22 20.37
N GLY A 365 16.34 -2.86 20.11
CA GLY A 365 17.45 -3.60 20.70
C GLY A 365 17.41 -3.48 22.22
N ASN A 366 17.82 -4.54 22.92
CA ASN A 366 18.20 -4.46 24.33
C ASN A 366 19.51 -3.66 24.47
#